data_AF-A0A3N9MIT4-F1
#
_entry.id   AF-A0A3N9MIT4-F1
#
_cell.length_a   1.000
_cell.length_b   1.000
_cell.length_c   1.000
_cell.angle_alpha   90.00
_cell.angle_beta   90.00
_cell.angle_gamma   90.00
#
_symmetry.space_group_name_H-M   'P 1'
#
loop_
_entity.id
_entity.type
_entity.pdbx_description
1 polymer ?
#
loop_
_entity_poly.entity_id
_entity_poly.type
_entity_poly.pdbx_seq_one_letter_code
_entity_poly.pdbx_strand_id
1 'polypeptide(L)'
;MIKVTEATHKTRLTGFTFLAIINAVAFFVTIIFWGLVFFSHLIPFPGELSSSAERGNSAVTYGFMLGDVFYSAPLLLLAWLGLWKVKSWGWLAAQMANILWIYSMTVILLRDANTSMSPGGLLFIPFLLISIWAIPYLWINRKEFGIS
;
A
#
# COMPACT_ATOMS: atom_id res chain seq x y z
N MET A 1 3.33 39.01 -4.42
CA MET A 1 4.00 38.04 -3.52
C MET A 1 3.02 37.18 -2.72
N ILE A 2 1.94 37.73 -2.16
CA ILE A 2 0.94 37.01 -1.33
C ILE A 2 0.16 35.90 -2.08
N LYS A 3 -0.22 36.11 -3.36
CA LYS A 3 -0.96 35.11 -4.16
C LYS A 3 -0.19 33.81 -4.44
N VAL A 4 1.15 33.87 -4.48
CA VAL A 4 2.00 32.70 -4.78
C VAL A 4 2.02 31.74 -3.59
N THR A 5 2.09 32.27 -2.37
CA THR A 5 2.11 31.52 -1.11
C THR A 5 0.77 30.79 -0.87
N GLU A 6 -0.33 31.44 -1.21
CA GLU A 6 -1.68 30.87 -1.03
C GLU A 6 -1.95 29.73 -2.03
N ALA A 7 -1.54 29.88 -3.28
CA ALA A 7 -1.66 28.85 -4.30
C ALA A 7 -0.80 27.60 -3.98
N THR A 8 0.41 27.80 -3.45
CA THR A 8 1.28 26.69 -3.04
C THR A 8 0.75 25.94 -1.83
N HIS A 9 0.24 26.65 -0.81
CA HIS A 9 -0.39 26.02 0.35
C HIS A 9 -1.64 25.20 -0.02
N LYS A 10 -2.50 25.77 -0.88
CA LYS A 10 -3.70 25.07 -1.38
C LYS A 10 -3.34 23.79 -2.15
N THR A 11 -2.30 23.83 -2.99
CA THR A 11 -1.84 22.67 -3.76
C THR A 11 -1.30 21.56 -2.85
N ARG A 12 -0.60 21.89 -1.77
CA ARG A 12 -0.10 20.92 -0.78
C ARG A 12 -1.22 20.19 -0.06
N LEU A 13 -2.23 20.93 0.39
CA LEU A 13 -3.43 20.37 1.02
C LEU A 13 -4.19 19.43 0.07
N THR A 14 -4.28 19.79 -1.22
CA THR A 14 -4.85 18.91 -2.25
C THR A 14 -4.06 17.61 -2.36
N GLY A 15 -2.72 17.65 -2.32
CA GLY A 15 -1.88 16.44 -2.41
C GLY A 15 -2.00 15.53 -1.18
N PHE A 16 -2.10 16.08 0.04
CA PHE A 16 -2.35 15.26 1.24
C PHE A 16 -3.73 14.61 1.21
N THR A 17 -4.75 15.35 0.76
CA THR A 17 -6.11 14.83 0.60
C THR A 17 -6.14 13.71 -0.43
N PHE A 18 -5.46 13.90 -1.58
CA PHE A 18 -5.31 12.87 -2.59
C PHE A 18 -4.67 11.61 -2.02
N LEU A 19 -3.53 11.72 -1.33
CA LEU A 19 -2.87 10.57 -0.71
C LEU A 19 -3.73 9.91 0.37
N ALA A 20 -4.48 10.68 1.15
CA ALA A 20 -5.40 10.14 2.14
C ALA A 20 -6.50 9.28 1.48
N ILE A 21 -7.07 9.75 0.36
CA ILE A 21 -8.05 8.99 -0.44
C ILE A 21 -7.42 7.71 -1.01
N ILE A 22 -6.22 7.81 -1.60
CA ILE A 22 -5.55 6.63 -2.14
C ILE A 22 -5.27 5.58 -1.05
N ASN A 23 -4.83 6.01 0.14
CA ASN A 23 -4.63 5.09 1.27
C ASN A 23 -5.94 4.45 1.73
N ALA A 24 -7.05 5.20 1.73
CA ALA A 24 -8.38 4.64 2.04
C ALA A 24 -8.79 3.59 1.00
N VAL A 25 -8.66 3.90 -0.30
CA VAL A 25 -8.98 2.97 -1.39
C VAL A 25 -8.10 1.73 -1.29
N ALA A 26 -6.78 1.90 -1.11
CA ALA A 26 -5.84 0.80 -0.95
C ALA A 26 -6.23 -0.09 0.24
N PHE A 27 -6.58 0.50 1.39
CA PHE A 27 -7.05 -0.23 2.57
C PHE A 27 -8.25 -1.13 2.23
N PHE A 28 -9.30 -0.57 1.63
CA PHE A 28 -10.49 -1.36 1.28
C PHE A 28 -10.18 -2.42 0.23
N VAL A 29 -9.41 -2.08 -0.82
CA VAL A 29 -9.01 -3.05 -1.84
C VAL A 29 -8.21 -4.19 -1.22
N THR A 30 -7.25 -3.92 -0.33
CA THR A 30 -6.46 -4.95 0.36
C THR A 30 -7.34 -5.88 1.19
N ILE A 31 -8.24 -5.33 2.03
CA ILE A 31 -9.11 -6.14 2.87
C ILE A 31 -10.10 -6.96 2.04
N ILE A 32 -10.70 -6.37 1.00
CA ILE A 32 -11.64 -7.06 0.12
C ILE A 32 -10.92 -8.15 -0.68
N PHE A 33 -9.78 -7.84 -1.29
CA PHE A 33 -8.99 -8.78 -2.08
C PHE A 33 -8.60 -10.00 -1.25
N TRP A 34 -8.00 -9.79 -0.07
CA TRP A 34 -7.59 -10.90 0.79
C TRP A 34 -8.77 -11.63 1.43
N GLY A 35 -9.85 -10.91 1.75
CA GLY A 35 -11.10 -11.52 2.18
C GLY A 35 -11.66 -12.47 1.13
N LEU A 36 -11.67 -12.06 -0.15
CA LEU A 36 -12.08 -12.93 -1.26
C LEU A 36 -11.15 -14.13 -1.44
N VAL A 37 -9.83 -13.93 -1.41
CA VAL A 37 -8.87 -15.03 -1.52
C VAL A 37 -9.08 -16.07 -0.42
N PHE A 38 -9.24 -15.62 0.83
CA PHE A 38 -9.39 -16.48 2.00
C PHE A 38 -10.76 -17.17 2.06
N PHE A 39 -11.85 -16.41 2.01
CA PHE A 39 -13.20 -16.96 2.21
C PHE A 39 -13.72 -17.72 0.99
N SER A 40 -13.38 -17.28 -0.22
CA SER A 40 -13.80 -17.97 -1.45
C SER A 40 -12.84 -19.11 -1.86
N HIS A 41 -11.82 -19.41 -1.03
CA HIS A 41 -10.81 -20.44 -1.31
C HIS A 41 -10.23 -20.35 -2.73
N LEU A 42 -9.93 -19.13 -3.19
CA LEU A 42 -9.41 -18.90 -4.54
C LEU A 42 -8.01 -19.52 -4.72
N ILE A 43 -7.31 -19.76 -3.62
CA ILE A 43 -6.02 -20.43 -3.55
C ILE A 43 -6.16 -21.55 -2.51
N PRO A 44 -5.83 -22.81 -2.84
CA PRO A 44 -5.86 -23.90 -1.86
C PRO A 44 -4.86 -23.67 -0.73
N PHE A 45 -5.18 -24.13 0.48
CA PHE A 45 -4.27 -24.04 1.61
C PHE A 45 -3.01 -24.91 1.40
N PRO A 46 -1.85 -24.54 1.98
CA PRO A 46 -0.62 -25.32 1.81
C PRO A 46 -0.70 -26.77 2.31
N GLY A 47 -1.68 -27.08 3.17
CA GLY A 47 -1.93 -28.44 3.66
C GLY A 47 -2.73 -29.32 2.69
N GLU A 48 -3.38 -28.72 1.69
CA GLU A 48 -4.28 -29.40 0.75
C GLU A 48 -3.58 -29.83 -0.54
N LEU A 49 -2.36 -29.34 -0.76
CA LEU A 49 -1.58 -29.55 -1.98
C LEU A 49 -0.56 -30.68 -1.78
N SER A 50 -0.37 -31.49 -2.82
CA SER A 50 0.52 -32.66 -2.78
C SER A 50 1.95 -32.33 -3.22
N SER A 51 2.14 -31.41 -4.17
CA SER A 51 3.45 -31.00 -4.67
C SER A 51 4.13 -30.00 -3.74
N SER A 52 5.39 -30.24 -3.38
CA SER A 52 6.18 -29.31 -2.57
C SER A 52 6.27 -27.91 -3.18
N ALA A 53 6.32 -27.80 -4.51
CA ALA A 53 6.36 -26.51 -5.20
C ALA A 53 5.03 -25.74 -5.06
N GLU A 54 3.90 -26.43 -5.20
CA GLU A 54 2.57 -25.83 -5.05
C GLU A 54 2.31 -25.41 -3.61
N ARG A 55 2.69 -26.26 -2.64
CA ARG A 55 2.64 -25.93 -1.20
C ARG A 55 3.46 -24.69 -0.89
N GLY A 56 4.66 -24.58 -1.46
CA GLY A 56 5.53 -23.40 -1.32
C GLY A 56 4.87 -22.14 -1.86
N ASN A 57 4.31 -22.19 -3.07
CA ASN A 57 3.64 -21.04 -3.68
C ASN A 57 2.40 -20.58 -2.88
N SER A 58 1.59 -21.54 -2.42
CA SER A 58 0.45 -21.25 -1.55
C SER A 58 0.90 -20.63 -0.22
N ALA A 59 1.94 -21.20 0.42
CA ALA A 59 2.46 -20.69 1.69
C ALA A 59 2.99 -19.26 1.58
N VAL A 60 3.72 -18.94 0.50
CA VAL A 60 4.17 -17.58 0.20
C VAL A 60 2.99 -16.64 0.02
N THR A 61 1.94 -17.08 -0.68
CA THR A 61 0.75 -16.24 -0.92
C THR A 61 0.00 -15.94 0.37
N TYR A 62 -0.22 -16.93 1.23
CA TYR A 62 -0.80 -16.69 2.56
C TYR A 62 0.14 -15.91 3.48
N GLY A 63 1.46 -16.03 3.32
CA GLY A 63 2.43 -15.17 3.97
C GLY A 63 2.24 -13.69 3.60
N PHE A 64 2.03 -13.39 2.31
CA PHE A 64 1.67 -12.04 1.86
C PHE A 64 0.34 -11.57 2.41
N MET A 65 -0.67 -12.44 2.45
CA MET A 65 -1.96 -12.12 3.07
C MET A 65 -1.79 -11.66 4.51
N LEU A 66 -1.03 -12.41 5.31
CA LEU A 66 -0.77 -12.05 6.71
C LEU A 66 0.01 -10.73 6.81
N GLY A 67 1.04 -10.54 5.97
CA GLY A 67 1.79 -9.30 5.88
C GLY A 67 0.88 -8.10 5.61
N ASP A 68 0.00 -8.22 4.62
CA ASP A 68 -0.89 -7.15 4.21
C ASP A 68 -2.00 -6.88 5.22
N VAL A 69 -2.59 -7.91 5.83
CA VAL A 69 -3.68 -7.73 6.80
C VAL A 69 -3.17 -7.19 8.13
N PHE A 70 -2.02 -7.67 8.62
CA PHE A 70 -1.51 -7.29 9.95
C PHE A 70 -0.58 -6.09 9.95
N TYR A 71 0.09 -5.78 8.83
CA TYR A 71 1.01 -4.64 8.76
C TYR A 71 0.49 -3.58 7.78
N SER A 72 0.29 -3.93 6.50
CA SER A 72 -0.07 -2.94 5.48
C SER A 72 -1.42 -2.27 5.77
N ALA A 73 -2.47 -3.03 6.03
CA ALA A 73 -3.82 -2.48 6.22
C ALA A 73 -3.94 -1.55 7.45
N PRO A 74 -3.41 -1.87 8.64
CA PRO A 74 -3.37 -0.92 9.75
C PRO A 74 -2.60 0.36 9.40
N LEU A 75 -1.46 0.25 8.70
CA LEU A 75 -0.69 1.41 8.28
C LEU A 75 -1.46 2.26 7.25
N LEU A 76 -2.16 1.64 6.29
CA LEU A 76 -3.02 2.34 5.32
C LEU A 76 -4.18 3.07 6.01
N LEU A 77 -4.82 2.45 7.00
CA LEU A 77 -5.88 3.09 7.80
C LEU A 77 -5.33 4.29 8.58
N LEU A 78 -4.19 4.13 9.25
CA LEU A 78 -3.55 5.22 9.97
C LEU A 78 -3.09 6.33 9.02
N ALA A 79 -2.49 5.98 7.88
CA ALA A 79 -2.10 6.94 6.86
C ALA A 79 -3.32 7.74 6.36
N TRP A 80 -4.42 7.07 6.03
CA TRP A 80 -5.65 7.73 5.62
C TRP A 80 -6.12 8.77 6.65
N LEU A 81 -6.36 8.33 7.89
CA LEU A 81 -6.91 9.19 8.94
C LEU A 81 -5.94 10.31 9.35
N GLY A 82 -4.65 10.00 9.38
CA GLY A 82 -3.62 10.93 9.83
C GLY A 82 -3.23 11.95 8.76
N LEU A 83 -3.18 11.56 7.48
CA LEU A 83 -2.97 12.51 6.37
C LEU A 83 -4.15 13.49 6.25
N TRP A 84 -5.39 13.00 6.41
CA TRP A 84 -6.58 13.86 6.40
C TRP A 84 -6.55 14.95 7.48
N LYS A 85 -5.95 14.62 8.63
CA LYS A 85 -5.81 15.51 9.79
C LYS A 85 -4.45 16.19 9.87
N VAL A 86 -3.59 16.00 8.86
CA VAL A 86 -2.21 16.51 8.79
C VAL A 86 -1.43 16.23 10.10
N LYS A 87 -1.44 14.97 10.55
CA LYS A 87 -0.75 14.54 11.77
C LYS A 87 0.55 13.81 11.46
N SER A 88 1.57 14.02 12.29
CA SER A 88 2.91 13.40 12.17
C SER A 88 2.87 11.87 12.12
N TRP A 89 2.00 11.23 12.91
CA TRP A 89 1.83 9.78 12.87
C TRP A 89 1.21 9.29 11.55
N GLY A 90 0.36 10.11 10.90
CA GLY A 90 -0.19 9.81 9.58
C GLY A 90 0.87 9.87 8.49
N TRP A 91 1.77 10.85 8.58
CA TRP A 91 2.94 10.94 7.72
C TRP A 91 3.84 9.70 7.86
N LEU A 92 4.15 9.30 9.11
CA LEU A 92 4.97 8.12 9.36
C LEU A 92 4.31 6.84 8.86
N ALA A 93 3.02 6.66 9.16
CA ALA A 93 2.25 5.52 8.69
C ALA A 93 2.22 5.44 7.16
N ALA A 94 2.05 6.58 6.48
CA ALA A 94 2.09 6.65 5.02
C ALA A 94 3.47 6.27 4.46
N GLN A 95 4.56 6.76 5.06
CA GLN A 95 5.91 6.36 4.66
C GLN A 95 6.13 4.84 4.80
N MET A 96 5.75 4.27 5.95
CA MET A 96 5.88 2.84 6.18
C MET A 96 5.01 2.01 5.23
N ALA A 97 3.76 2.42 5.00
CA ALA A 97 2.86 1.75 4.06
C ALA A 97 3.43 1.77 2.62
N ASN A 98 3.95 2.92 2.16
CA ASN A 98 4.54 3.04 0.83
C ASN A 98 5.80 2.17 0.68
N ILE A 99 6.64 2.07 1.72
CA ILE A 99 7.83 1.21 1.71
C ILE A 99 7.44 -0.27 1.63
N LEU A 100 6.46 -0.70 2.43
CA LEU A 100 5.93 -2.07 2.37
C LEU A 100 5.33 -2.36 1.00
N TRP A 101 4.58 -1.40 0.42
CA TRP A 101 4.04 -1.52 -0.93
C TRP A 101 5.12 -1.76 -1.98
N ILE A 102 6.20 -0.97 -1.96
CA ILE A 102 7.33 -1.12 -2.89
C ILE A 102 8.01 -2.48 -2.72
N TYR A 103 8.25 -2.88 -1.47
CA TYR A 103 8.83 -4.18 -1.17
C TYR A 103 7.97 -5.33 -1.69
N SER A 104 6.69 -5.38 -1.32
CA SER A 104 5.77 -6.44 -1.73
C SER A 104 5.63 -6.52 -3.25
N MET A 105 5.49 -5.37 -3.92
CA MET A 105 5.38 -5.36 -5.38
C MET A 105 6.67 -5.72 -6.09
N THR A 106 7.83 -5.41 -5.51
CA THR A 106 9.10 -5.89 -6.07
C THR A 106 9.15 -7.41 -6.06
N VAL A 107 8.75 -8.04 -4.95
CA VAL A 107 8.73 -9.51 -4.88
C VAL A 107 7.69 -10.11 -5.82
N ILE A 108 6.49 -9.52 -5.90
CA ILE A 108 5.42 -9.98 -6.82
C ILE A 108 5.86 -9.84 -8.28
N LEU A 109 6.42 -8.70 -8.68
CA LEU A 109 6.87 -8.48 -10.06
C LEU A 109 8.05 -9.40 -10.42
N LEU A 110 8.98 -9.65 -9.50
CA LEU A 110 10.06 -10.62 -9.72
C LEU A 110 9.53 -12.04 -9.88
N ARG A 111 8.55 -12.46 -9.07
CA ARG A 111 7.87 -13.75 -9.23
C ARG A 111 7.17 -13.83 -10.58
N ASP A 112 6.39 -12.81 -10.93
CA ASP A 112 5.57 -12.76 -12.14
C ASP A 112 6.44 -12.68 -13.42
N ALA A 113 7.62 -12.04 -13.35
CA ALA A 113 8.59 -12.02 -14.45
C ALA A 113 9.20 -13.41 -14.75
N ASN A 114 9.25 -14.30 -13.75
CA ASN A 114 9.72 -15.67 -13.91
C ASN A 114 8.58 -16.68 -14.14
N THR A 115 7.33 -16.20 -14.13
CA THR A 115 6.13 -17.03 -14.27
C THR A 115 5.11 -16.32 -15.18
N SER A 116 3.83 -16.31 -14.82
CA SER A 116 2.78 -15.56 -15.50
C SER A 116 2.33 -14.38 -14.64
N MET A 117 1.85 -13.32 -15.31
CA MET A 117 1.34 -12.14 -14.61
C MET A 117 0.14 -12.50 -13.74
N SER A 118 0.26 -12.27 -12.44
CA SER A 118 -0.82 -12.58 -11.50
C SER A 118 -1.90 -11.49 -11.52
N PRO A 119 -3.18 -11.83 -11.29
CA PRO A 119 -4.25 -10.84 -11.16
C PRO A 119 -3.97 -9.80 -10.06
N GLY A 120 -3.37 -10.23 -8.94
CA GLY A 120 -2.93 -9.33 -7.87
C GLY A 120 -1.85 -8.35 -8.34
N GLY A 121 -0.82 -8.84 -9.06
CA GLY A 121 0.23 -7.99 -9.61
C GLY A 121 -0.33 -6.87 -10.49
N LEU A 122 -1.26 -7.19 -11.39
CA LEU A 122 -1.92 -6.18 -12.24
C LEU A 122 -2.78 -5.19 -11.45
N LEU A 123 -3.58 -5.68 -10.50
CA LEU A 123 -4.44 -4.85 -9.66
C LEU A 123 -3.65 -3.80 -8.88
N PHE A 124 -2.42 -4.16 -8.46
CA PHE A 124 -1.67 -3.38 -7.50
C PHE A 124 -0.59 -2.44 -8.09
N ILE A 125 -0.25 -2.58 -9.37
CA ILE A 125 0.70 -1.68 -10.07
C ILE A 125 0.38 -0.19 -9.92
N PRO A 126 -0.88 0.28 -10.04
CA PRO A 126 -1.17 1.70 -9.85
C PRO A 126 -0.77 2.22 -8.45
N PHE A 127 -0.96 1.41 -7.41
CA PHE A 127 -0.58 1.76 -6.03
C PHE A 127 0.94 1.81 -5.86
N LEU A 128 1.69 0.95 -6.56
CA LEU A 128 3.15 1.00 -6.58
C LEU A 128 3.65 2.35 -7.11
N LEU A 129 3.13 2.79 -8.26
CA LEU A 129 3.53 4.05 -8.88
C LEU A 129 3.24 5.24 -7.96
N ILE A 130 2.06 5.23 -7.32
CA ILE A 130 1.71 6.26 -6.34
C ILE A 130 2.63 6.18 -5.12
N SER A 131 2.99 4.99 -4.63
CA SER A 131 3.87 4.81 -3.48
C SER A 131 5.26 5.40 -3.73
N ILE A 132 5.84 5.15 -4.92
CA ILE A 132 7.13 5.70 -5.33
C ILE A 132 7.11 7.23 -5.35
N TRP A 133 6.02 7.83 -5.85
CA TRP A 133 5.85 9.28 -5.87
C TRP A 133 5.57 9.88 -4.48
N ALA A 134 4.77 9.17 -3.66
CA ALA A 134 4.31 9.64 -2.37
C ALA A 134 5.45 9.81 -1.36
N ILE A 135 6.46 8.93 -1.38
CA ILE A 135 7.60 8.98 -0.46
C ILE A 135 8.33 10.33 -0.52
N PRO A 136 8.90 10.76 -1.67
CA PRO A 136 9.59 12.04 -1.76
C PRO A 136 8.64 13.22 -1.57
N TYR A 137 7.40 13.14 -2.07
CA TYR A 137 6.41 14.19 -1.89
C TYR A 137 6.13 14.46 -0.40
N LEU A 138 5.87 13.41 0.39
CA LEU A 138 5.65 13.52 1.82
C LEU A 138 6.93 13.97 2.55
N TRP A 139 8.10 13.49 2.13
CA TRP A 139 9.37 13.86 2.76
C TRP A 139 9.69 15.36 2.63
N ILE A 140 9.51 15.92 1.44
CA ILE A 140 9.73 17.34 1.16
C ILE A 140 8.77 18.21 1.99
N ASN A 141 7.54 17.74 2.17
CA ASN A 141 6.50 18.47 2.90
C ASN A 141 6.36 18.06 4.38
N ARG A 142 7.34 17.34 4.96
CA ARG A 142 7.26 16.83 6.35
C ARG A 142 7.06 17.93 7.41
N LYS A 143 7.52 19.15 7.12
CA LYS A 143 7.37 20.31 8.02
C LYS A 143 5.90 20.68 8.25
N GLU A 144 5.02 20.44 7.26
CA GLU A 144 3.57 20.66 7.41
C GLU A 144 2.95 19.72 8.45
N PHE A 145 3.61 18.60 8.73
CA PHE A 145 3.22 17.64 9.77
C PHE A 145 3.93 17.90 11.12
N GLY A 146 4.67 19.00 11.24
CA GLY A 146 5.43 19.36 12.45
C GLY A 146 6.74 18.57 12.62
N ILE A 147 7.29 18.01 11.54
CA ILE A 147 8.52 17.21 11.56
C ILE A 147 9.68 18.06 11.03
N SER A 148 10.78 18.16 11.80
CA SER A 148 11.97 18.95 11.46
C SER A 148 12.84 18.33 10.38
#